data_AF-A0AAD4EZE6-F1
#
_entry.id   AF-A0AAD4EZE6-F1
#
_cell.length_a   1.000
_cell.length_b   1.000
_cell.length_c   1.000
_cell.angle_alpha   90.00
_cell.angle_beta   90.00
_cell.angle_gamma   90.00
#
_symmetry.space_group_name_H-M   'P 1'
#
loop_
_entity.id
_entity.type
_entity.pdbx_description
1 polymer ?
#
loop_
_entity_poly.entity_id
_entity_poly.type
_entity_poly.pdbx_seq_one_letter_code
_entity_poly.pdbx_strand_id
1 'polypeptide(L)'
;MNYILTHPQTVESLKRWAHFNPRIALLGSAVQQLKCVPPTSSLQHLWAFATTALLVANDIDSRHDPAKELDQEYIMLLTALDSTMQYHHENSQKGSNGQYLETRLQDPHGIVGLEDRGRESKRIAEMHWSNFHFDPACFHQRSWQDSFLSLAIQFGLCNYVKAELGKGNSAGKVLRSKKGRPLLDYALVPSTIAPYHLAKPRLVKTLLDHGADPNAKFEKRTCWERALQWQHESYASAASEGGGWTLDEARGRAEERIEIFQLLVSRHADVRSFIVTAKGRRVSARSVLDESFRPWLNEAPLKGLETLLASFPKDDEQRRRGTFSFSVGKI
;
A
#
# COMPACT_ATOMS: atom_id res chain seq x y z
N MET A 1 -10.31 -28.03 48.27
CA MET A 1 -9.99 -26.94 47.31
C MET A 1 -10.62 -27.20 45.92
N ASN A 2 -11.84 -27.75 45.84
CA ASN A 2 -12.53 -28.14 44.59
C ASN A 2 -13.90 -27.43 44.38
N TYR A 3 -14.26 -26.46 45.22
CA TYR A 3 -15.61 -25.87 45.22
C TYR A 3 -15.77 -24.60 44.40
N ILE A 4 -14.72 -24.08 43.76
CA ILE A 4 -14.77 -22.80 43.02
C ILE A 4 -15.19 -22.99 41.54
N LEU A 5 -15.15 -24.20 41.00
CA LEU A 5 -15.36 -24.46 39.57
C LEU A 5 -16.81 -24.82 39.18
N THR A 6 -17.77 -24.89 40.11
CA THR A 6 -19.15 -25.28 39.79
C THR A 6 -20.09 -24.10 39.55
N HIS A 7 -19.66 -22.86 39.79
CA HIS A 7 -20.53 -21.70 39.55
C HIS A 7 -20.61 -21.38 38.05
N PRO A 8 -21.80 -21.42 37.42
CA PRO A 8 -21.92 -21.23 35.97
C PRO A 8 -21.34 -19.90 35.44
N GLN A 9 -21.38 -18.84 36.26
CA GLN A 9 -20.79 -17.55 35.94
C GLN A 9 -19.25 -17.59 35.87
N THR A 10 -18.60 -18.42 36.70
CA THR A 10 -17.15 -18.61 36.68
C THR A 10 -16.72 -19.36 35.41
N VAL A 11 -17.48 -20.39 35.01
CA VAL A 11 -17.21 -21.16 33.79
C VAL A 11 -17.41 -20.29 32.54
N GLU A 12 -18.47 -19.48 32.48
CA GLU A 12 -18.73 -18.59 31.36
C GLU A 12 -17.69 -17.46 31.27
N SER A 13 -17.25 -16.93 32.41
CA SER A 13 -16.14 -15.98 32.46
C SER A 13 -14.86 -16.63 31.93
N LEU A 14 -14.49 -17.82 32.41
CA LEU A 14 -13.30 -18.54 31.96
C LEU A 14 -13.33 -18.87 30.46
N LYS A 15 -14.50 -19.17 29.88
CA LYS A 15 -14.65 -19.32 28.43
C LYS A 15 -14.37 -18.00 27.69
N ARG A 16 -14.84 -16.86 28.21
CA ARG A 16 -14.49 -15.54 27.63
C ARG A 16 -12.99 -15.27 27.71
N TRP A 17 -12.32 -15.64 28.81
CA TRP A 17 -10.86 -15.50 28.94
C TRP A 17 -10.08 -16.44 28.02
N ALA A 18 -10.60 -17.65 27.74
CA ALA A 18 -9.99 -18.59 26.80
C ALA A 18 -9.96 -18.05 25.36
N HIS A 19 -10.84 -17.10 25.02
CA HIS A 19 -10.89 -16.42 23.73
C HIS A 19 -10.25 -15.03 23.75
N PHE A 20 -9.64 -14.60 24.86
CA PHE A 20 -9.03 -13.29 24.94
C PHE A 20 -7.80 -13.19 24.01
N ASN A 21 -7.90 -12.35 22.98
CA ASN A 21 -6.79 -12.00 22.12
C ASN A 21 -6.27 -10.59 22.49
N PRO A 22 -5.11 -10.47 23.16
CA PRO A 22 -4.61 -9.17 23.62
C PRO A 22 -4.38 -8.17 22.49
N ARG A 23 -4.11 -8.64 21.26
CA ARG A 23 -3.87 -7.77 20.11
C ARG A 23 -5.17 -7.20 19.56
N ILE A 24 -6.22 -8.01 19.51
CA ILE A 24 -7.57 -7.56 19.13
C ILE A 24 -8.05 -6.54 20.17
N ALA A 25 -7.84 -6.81 21.46
CA ALA A 25 -8.15 -5.86 22.52
C ALA A 25 -7.36 -4.55 22.38
N LEU A 26 -6.07 -4.61 22.02
CA LEU A 26 -5.24 -3.43 21.79
C LEU A 26 -5.72 -2.62 20.57
N LEU A 27 -6.04 -3.28 19.46
CA LEU A 27 -6.63 -2.65 18.29
C LEU A 27 -7.97 -1.98 18.64
N GLY A 28 -8.82 -2.67 19.39
CA GLY A 28 -10.09 -2.16 19.91
C GLY A 28 -9.91 -0.93 20.80
N SER A 29 -8.90 -0.95 21.69
CA SER A 29 -8.54 0.20 22.53
C SER A 29 -8.13 1.41 21.69
N ALA A 30 -7.27 1.24 20.68
CA ALA A 30 -6.85 2.33 19.80
C ALA A 30 -8.03 2.94 19.03
N VAL A 31 -8.93 2.11 18.50
CA VAL A 31 -10.15 2.57 17.81
C VAL A 31 -11.09 3.30 18.78
N GLN A 32 -11.26 2.80 20.00
CA GLN A 32 -12.11 3.43 21.00
C GLN A 32 -11.56 4.77 21.46
N GLN A 33 -10.23 4.88 21.65
CA GLN A 33 -9.58 6.14 21.98
C GLN A 33 -9.82 7.17 20.86
N LEU A 34 -9.65 6.78 19.60
CA LEU A 34 -9.91 7.65 18.44
C LEU A 34 -11.36 8.17 18.40
N LYS A 35 -12.35 7.37 18.80
CA LYS A 35 -13.76 7.80 18.90
C LYS A 35 -13.99 8.84 19.99
N CYS A 36 -13.19 8.82 21.05
CA CYS A 36 -13.28 9.77 22.16
C CYS A 36 -12.50 11.07 21.89
N VAL A 37 -11.66 11.12 20.85
CA VAL A 37 -10.94 12.34 20.46
C VAL A 37 -11.95 13.39 19.96
N PRO A 38 -11.87 14.66 20.41
CA PRO A 38 -12.72 15.71 19.87
C PRO A 38 -12.49 15.94 18.37
N PRO A 39 -13.52 16.26 17.57
CA PRO A 39 -13.34 16.56 16.13
C PRO A 39 -12.44 17.76 15.85
N THR A 40 -12.18 18.61 16.85
CA THR A 40 -11.29 19.78 16.76
C THR A 40 -9.82 19.44 16.97
N SER A 41 -9.49 18.16 17.24
CA SER A 41 -8.11 17.74 17.44
C SER A 41 -7.28 17.86 16.17
N SER A 42 -5.96 18.05 16.33
CA SER A 42 -5.06 18.17 15.19
C SER A 42 -5.01 16.88 14.38
N LEU A 43 -4.87 17.03 13.06
CA LEU A 43 -4.75 15.91 12.13
C LEU A 43 -3.59 14.96 12.52
N GLN A 44 -2.49 15.52 13.03
CA GLN A 44 -1.35 14.74 13.54
C GLN A 44 -1.75 13.78 14.67
N HIS A 45 -2.57 14.23 15.62
CA HIS A 45 -3.00 13.41 16.74
C HIS A 45 -3.92 12.26 16.29
N LEU A 46 -4.82 12.55 15.34
CA LEU A 46 -5.69 11.54 14.74
C LEU A 46 -4.87 10.48 13.99
N TRP A 47 -3.89 10.91 13.18
CA TRP A 47 -3.00 10.00 12.47
C TRP A 47 -2.11 9.17 13.39
N ALA A 48 -1.71 9.68 14.56
CA ALA A 48 -0.94 8.89 15.52
C ALA A 48 -1.74 7.68 16.02
N PHE A 49 -3.03 7.85 16.34
CA PHE A 49 -3.91 6.74 16.70
C PHE A 49 -4.16 5.79 15.53
N ALA A 50 -4.46 6.32 14.34
CA ALA A 50 -4.69 5.49 13.16
C ALA A 50 -3.47 4.65 12.80
N THR A 51 -2.28 5.26 12.81
CA THR A 51 -1.01 4.57 12.56
C THR A 51 -0.75 3.49 13.59
N THR A 52 -0.96 3.78 14.88
CA THR A 52 -0.82 2.79 15.96
C THR A 52 -1.75 1.60 15.74
N ALA A 53 -3.03 1.86 15.41
CA ALA A 53 -4.00 0.82 15.11
C ALA A 53 -3.58 -0.04 13.91
N LEU A 54 -3.11 0.59 12.82
CA LEU A 54 -2.66 -0.12 11.61
C LEU A 54 -1.39 -0.96 11.87
N LEU A 55 -0.46 -0.50 12.71
CA LEU A 55 0.71 -1.27 13.11
C LEU A 55 0.35 -2.49 13.97
N VAL A 56 -0.60 -2.32 14.91
CA VAL A 56 -1.14 -3.43 15.70
C VAL A 56 -1.84 -4.43 14.78
N ALA A 57 -2.61 -3.95 13.81
CA ALA A 57 -3.27 -4.79 12.81
C ALA A 57 -2.26 -5.57 11.93
N ASN A 58 -1.11 -4.98 11.62
CA ASN A 58 -0.04 -5.67 10.90
C ASN A 58 0.61 -6.78 11.76
N ASP A 59 0.83 -6.56 13.06
CA ASP A 59 1.35 -7.59 13.97
C ASP A 59 0.34 -8.75 14.13
N ILE A 60 -0.97 -8.46 14.15
CA ILE A 60 -2.02 -9.48 14.10
C ILE A 60 -1.89 -10.31 12.82
N ASP A 61 -1.79 -9.66 11.65
CA ASP A 61 -1.71 -10.33 10.36
C ASP A 61 -0.46 -11.20 10.20
N SER A 62 0.67 -10.71 10.70
CA SER A 62 1.96 -11.40 10.63
C SER A 62 1.99 -12.69 11.46
N ARG A 63 1.11 -12.81 12.46
CA ARG A 63 1.00 -13.99 13.34
C ARG A 63 -0.22 -14.86 13.02
N HIS A 64 -1.06 -14.41 12.10
CA HIS A 64 -2.28 -15.12 11.75
C HIS A 64 -1.96 -16.41 11.00
N ASP A 65 -2.43 -17.53 11.54
CA ASP A 65 -2.37 -18.83 10.91
C ASP A 65 -3.30 -18.85 9.67
N PRO A 66 -2.77 -19.03 8.45
CA PRO A 66 -3.58 -19.03 7.24
C PRO A 66 -4.61 -20.17 7.18
N ALA A 67 -4.50 -21.19 8.03
CA ALA A 67 -5.48 -22.27 8.14
C ALA A 67 -6.69 -21.90 9.00
N LYS A 68 -6.63 -20.80 9.75
CA LYS A 68 -7.74 -20.34 10.59
C LYS A 68 -8.58 -19.32 9.86
N GLU A 69 -9.87 -19.31 10.14
CA GLU A 69 -10.74 -18.24 9.69
C GLU A 69 -10.30 -16.91 10.30
N LEU A 70 -10.44 -15.85 9.52
CA LEU A 70 -10.12 -14.52 9.97
C LEU A 70 -11.12 -14.11 11.05
N ASP A 71 -10.61 -13.47 12.09
CA ASP A 71 -11.45 -12.95 13.16
C ASP A 71 -12.40 -11.88 12.60
N GLN A 72 -13.70 -12.11 12.68
CA GLN A 72 -14.70 -11.14 12.24
C GLN A 72 -14.57 -9.83 13.04
N GLU A 73 -14.13 -9.91 14.30
CA GLU A 73 -13.86 -8.75 15.14
C GLU A 73 -12.74 -7.89 14.56
N TYR A 74 -11.68 -8.50 14.02
CA TYR A 74 -10.58 -7.79 13.36
C TYR A 74 -11.07 -6.94 12.18
N ILE A 75 -11.90 -7.52 11.29
CA ILE A 75 -12.48 -6.79 10.14
C ILE A 75 -13.40 -5.66 10.61
N MET A 76 -14.22 -5.92 11.62
CA MET A 76 -15.12 -4.90 12.19
C MET A 76 -14.35 -3.74 12.81
N LEU A 77 -13.26 -4.02 13.53
CA LEU A 77 -12.42 -2.98 14.14
C LEU A 77 -11.74 -2.10 13.09
N LEU A 78 -11.22 -2.70 12.00
CA LEU A 78 -10.63 -1.92 10.91
C LEU A 78 -11.68 -1.09 10.13
N THR A 79 -12.88 -1.64 9.96
CA THR A 79 -14.00 -0.88 9.37
C THR A 79 -14.41 0.29 10.27
N ALA A 80 -14.41 0.08 11.59
CA ALA A 80 -14.69 1.13 12.56
C ALA A 80 -13.59 2.18 12.63
N LEU A 81 -12.32 1.79 12.51
CA LEU A 81 -11.18 2.70 12.38
C LEU A 81 -11.38 3.64 11.19
N ASP A 82 -11.64 3.07 10.02
CA ASP A 82 -11.85 3.81 8.77
C ASP A 82 -13.00 4.81 8.89
N SER A 83 -14.17 4.33 9.33
CA SER A 83 -15.36 5.15 9.50
C SER A 83 -15.16 6.28 10.51
N THR A 84 -14.40 6.03 11.58
CA THR A 84 -14.11 7.05 12.62
C THR A 84 -13.17 8.12 12.07
N MET A 85 -12.13 7.74 11.32
CA MET A 85 -11.24 8.70 10.67
C MET A 85 -11.97 9.53 9.60
N GLN A 86 -12.85 8.91 8.81
CA GLN A 86 -13.67 9.60 7.83
C GLN A 86 -14.60 10.63 8.50
N TYR A 87 -15.21 10.27 9.63
CA TYR A 87 -16.02 11.21 10.43
C TYR A 87 -15.21 12.43 10.89
N HIS A 88 -14.00 12.23 11.40
CA HIS A 88 -13.13 13.33 11.82
C HIS A 88 -12.71 14.22 10.64
N HIS A 89 -12.35 13.59 9.52
CA HIS A 89 -12.00 14.29 8.29
C HIS A 89 -13.15 15.19 7.81
N GLU A 90 -14.37 14.67 7.72
CA GLU A 90 -15.54 15.45 7.29
C GLU A 90 -15.86 16.62 8.23
N ASN A 91 -15.73 16.41 9.55
CA ASN A 91 -15.97 17.47 10.54
C ASN A 91 -14.88 18.53 10.55
N SER A 92 -13.63 18.16 10.23
CA SER A 92 -12.53 19.14 10.08
C SER A 92 -12.79 20.15 8.95
N GLN A 93 -13.68 19.81 8.02
CA GLN A 93 -14.09 20.66 6.91
C GLN A 93 -15.34 21.51 7.21
N LYS A 94 -15.88 21.43 8.43
CA LYS A 94 -17.11 22.14 8.85
C LYS A 94 -16.82 23.13 9.98
N GLY A 95 -17.54 24.25 9.98
CA GLY A 95 -17.56 25.20 11.09
C GLY A 95 -18.45 24.74 12.24
N SER A 96 -18.46 25.52 13.33
CA SER A 96 -19.33 25.27 14.49
C SER A 96 -20.83 25.31 14.18
N ASN A 97 -21.21 25.96 13.07
CA ASN A 97 -22.58 26.00 12.55
C ASN A 97 -22.93 24.78 11.67
N GLY A 98 -22.01 23.82 11.51
CA GLY A 98 -22.18 22.63 10.67
C GLY A 98 -22.06 22.88 9.16
N GLN A 99 -21.85 24.13 8.73
CA GLN A 99 -21.62 24.45 7.32
C GLN A 99 -20.17 24.21 6.93
N TYR A 100 -19.93 23.89 5.66
CA TYR A 100 -18.56 23.73 5.14
C TYR A 100 -17.80 25.06 5.21
N LEU A 101 -16.52 24.97 5.60
CA LEU A 101 -15.64 26.12 5.70
C LEU A 101 -15.39 26.73 4.32
N GLU A 102 -15.36 28.06 4.23
CA GLU A 102 -14.95 28.74 3.01
C GLU A 102 -13.43 28.61 2.79
N THR A 103 -13.03 28.48 1.53
CA THR A 103 -11.60 28.39 1.19
C THR A 103 -10.90 29.68 1.58
N ARG A 104 -9.75 29.56 2.24
CA ARG A 104 -8.90 30.69 2.61
C ARG A 104 -7.58 30.59 1.86
N LEU A 105 -7.23 31.63 1.11
CA LEU A 105 -5.91 31.77 0.49
C LEU A 105 -5.06 32.71 1.33
N GLN A 106 -3.83 32.32 1.60
CA GLN A 106 -2.84 33.22 2.15
C GLN A 106 -2.13 33.93 0.99
N ASP A 107 -2.25 35.25 0.93
CA ASP A 107 -1.52 36.11 0.01
C ASP A 107 -0.51 36.98 0.79
N PRO A 108 0.37 37.76 0.12
CA PRO A 108 1.31 38.65 0.80
C PRO A 108 0.67 39.73 1.68
N HIS A 109 -0.64 39.98 1.55
CA HIS A 109 -1.41 41.01 2.26
C HIS A 109 -2.30 40.44 3.37
N GLY A 110 -2.43 39.12 3.49
CA GLY A 110 -3.18 38.46 4.57
C GLY A 110 -3.88 37.18 4.12
N ILE A 111 -4.96 36.83 4.83
CA ILE A 111 -5.80 35.68 4.52
C ILE A 111 -7.06 36.18 3.82
N VAL A 112 -7.22 35.86 2.55
CA VAL A 112 -8.40 36.20 1.74
C VAL A 112 -9.33 34.99 1.67
N GLY A 113 -10.56 35.16 2.15
CA GLY A 113 -11.61 34.18 1.93
C GLY A 113 -12.06 34.20 0.47
N LEU A 114 -12.11 33.04 -0.18
CA LEU A 114 -12.79 32.89 -1.45
C LEU A 114 -14.28 32.74 -1.21
N GLU A 115 -15.11 33.45 -1.98
CA GLU A 115 -16.57 33.29 -1.97
C GLU A 115 -17.01 31.97 -2.66
N ASP A 116 -16.36 30.87 -2.32
CA ASP A 116 -16.66 29.55 -2.86
C ASP A 116 -17.88 28.90 -2.17
N ARG A 117 -18.39 29.52 -1.09
CA ARG A 117 -19.49 29.02 -0.25
C ARG A 117 -19.22 27.60 0.28
N GLY A 118 -17.95 27.32 0.59
CA GLY A 118 -17.49 26.04 1.11
C GLY A 118 -17.54 24.88 0.10
N ARG A 119 -17.64 25.17 -1.21
CA ARG A 119 -17.64 24.14 -2.27
C ARG A 119 -16.38 23.29 -2.25
N GLU A 120 -15.22 23.89 -2.01
CA GLU A 120 -13.97 23.14 -1.98
C GLU A 120 -13.84 22.28 -0.71
N SER A 121 -14.16 22.82 0.47
CA SER A 121 -14.20 22.02 1.70
C SER A 121 -15.18 20.86 1.62
N LYS A 122 -16.34 21.05 0.97
CA LYS A 122 -17.26 19.95 0.66
C LYS A 122 -16.60 18.88 -0.23
N ARG A 123 -15.94 19.30 -1.32
CA ARG A 123 -15.23 18.37 -2.22
C ARG A 123 -14.12 17.62 -1.48
N ILE A 124 -13.37 18.29 -0.60
CA ILE A 124 -12.33 17.68 0.24
C ILE A 124 -12.96 16.68 1.20
N ALA A 125 -14.07 17.01 1.85
CA ALA A 125 -14.79 16.12 2.77
C ALA A 125 -15.32 14.86 2.06
N GLU A 126 -15.74 14.97 0.79
CA GLU A 126 -16.16 13.84 -0.05
C GLU A 126 -15.00 12.93 -0.47
N MET A 127 -13.75 13.42 -0.40
CA MET A 127 -12.57 12.56 -0.58
C MET A 127 -12.33 11.72 0.66
N HIS A 128 -11.79 10.53 0.46
CA HIS A 128 -11.42 9.66 1.57
C HIS A 128 -10.29 10.28 2.41
N TRP A 129 -10.40 10.22 3.74
CA TRP A 129 -9.43 10.81 4.67
C TRP A 129 -7.98 10.37 4.42
N SER A 130 -7.77 9.15 3.92
CA SER A 130 -6.43 8.62 3.60
C SER A 130 -5.71 9.38 2.48
N ASN A 131 -6.38 10.26 1.73
CA ASN A 131 -5.73 11.18 0.78
C ASN A 131 -4.99 12.33 1.48
N PHE A 132 -5.21 12.54 2.78
CA PHE A 132 -4.72 13.68 3.52
C PHE A 132 -3.84 13.22 4.67
N HIS A 133 -2.52 13.37 4.49
CA HIS A 133 -1.56 13.13 5.55
C HIS A 133 -1.17 14.45 6.24
N PHE A 134 -0.81 14.39 7.53
CA PHE A 134 -0.37 15.57 8.26
C PHE A 134 1.04 16.02 7.88
N ASP A 135 1.90 15.07 7.49
CA ASP A 135 3.27 15.33 7.05
C ASP A 135 3.30 15.79 5.57
N PRO A 136 3.81 16.99 5.27
CA PRO A 136 3.97 17.47 3.89
C PRO A 136 4.84 16.56 3.02
N ALA A 137 5.81 15.83 3.58
CA ALA A 137 6.64 14.89 2.84
C ALA A 137 5.86 13.66 2.35
N CYS A 138 4.67 13.45 2.91
CA CYS A 138 3.75 12.36 2.61
C CYS A 138 2.57 12.82 1.76
N PHE A 139 2.66 14.01 1.14
CA PHE A 139 1.57 14.56 0.35
C PHE A 139 1.24 13.68 -0.86
N HIS A 140 0.03 13.12 -0.89
CA HIS A 140 -0.49 12.40 -2.03
C HIS A 140 -1.26 13.35 -2.95
N GLN A 141 -1.13 13.15 -4.26
CA GLN A 141 -1.95 13.92 -5.19
C GLN A 141 -3.40 13.44 -5.10
N ARG A 142 -4.35 14.37 -5.10
CA ARG A 142 -5.80 14.06 -5.09
C ARG A 142 -6.24 13.15 -6.25
N SER A 143 -5.48 13.14 -7.35
CA SER A 143 -5.68 12.27 -8.50
C SER A 143 -5.46 10.78 -8.18
N TRP A 144 -4.76 10.46 -7.09
CA TRP A 144 -4.46 9.10 -6.67
C TRP A 144 -5.73 8.38 -6.19
N GLN A 145 -6.69 9.14 -5.65
CA GLN A 145 -7.95 8.63 -5.09
C GLN A 145 -7.68 7.51 -4.08
N ASP A 146 -6.91 7.83 -3.05
CA ASP A 146 -6.66 6.90 -1.96
C ASP A 146 -7.98 6.47 -1.31
N SER A 147 -7.94 5.27 -0.76
CA SER A 147 -9.00 4.62 0.00
C SER A 147 -8.39 3.92 1.21
N PHE A 148 -9.21 3.46 2.14
CA PHE A 148 -8.73 2.64 3.23
C PHE A 148 -8.04 1.36 2.75
N LEU A 149 -8.52 0.75 1.66
CA LEU A 149 -7.89 -0.42 1.07
C LEU A 149 -6.45 -0.15 0.58
N SER A 150 -6.20 1.01 -0.06
CA SER A 150 -4.83 1.39 -0.45
C SER A 150 -3.93 1.70 0.75
N LEU A 151 -4.50 2.19 1.86
CA LEU A 151 -3.75 2.39 3.11
C LEU A 151 -3.42 1.05 3.78
N ALA A 152 -4.39 0.15 3.86
CA ALA A 152 -4.21 -1.21 4.37
C ALA A 152 -3.12 -1.99 3.60
N ILE A 153 -3.04 -1.81 2.28
CA ILE A 153 -1.95 -2.36 1.45
C ILE A 153 -0.59 -1.80 1.86
N GLN A 154 -0.47 -0.48 2.06
CA GLN A 154 0.79 0.14 2.49
C GLN A 154 1.24 -0.36 3.87
N PHE A 155 0.30 -0.64 4.77
CA PHE A 155 0.55 -1.22 6.08
C PHE A 155 0.63 -2.75 6.11
N GLY A 156 0.65 -3.42 4.95
CA GLY A 156 0.86 -4.86 4.90
C GLY A 156 -0.31 -5.71 5.44
N LEU A 157 -1.53 -5.17 5.53
CA LEU A 157 -2.69 -5.84 6.12
C LEU A 157 -3.30 -6.89 5.19
N CYS A 158 -2.53 -7.93 4.89
CA CYS A 158 -2.84 -8.97 3.92
C CYS A 158 -4.19 -9.66 4.15
N ASN A 159 -4.60 -9.92 5.39
CA ASN A 159 -5.85 -10.62 5.65
C ASN A 159 -7.06 -9.71 5.46
N TYR A 160 -6.95 -8.45 5.89
CA TYR A 160 -7.97 -7.43 5.59
C TYR A 160 -8.12 -7.25 4.08
N VAL A 161 -7.00 -7.08 3.35
CA VAL A 161 -7.00 -6.92 1.89
C VAL A 161 -7.64 -8.14 1.21
N LYS A 162 -7.29 -9.36 1.64
CA LYS A 162 -7.89 -10.60 1.12
C LYS A 162 -9.40 -10.62 1.36
N ALA A 163 -9.85 -10.26 2.57
CA ALA A 163 -11.26 -10.21 2.91
C ALA A 163 -12.02 -9.21 2.03
N GLU A 164 -11.50 -7.98 1.88
CA GLU A 164 -12.12 -6.94 1.04
C GLU A 164 -12.20 -7.34 -0.43
N LEU A 165 -11.14 -7.94 -0.98
CA LEU A 165 -11.12 -8.40 -2.38
C LEU A 165 -12.02 -9.62 -2.61
N GLY A 166 -12.29 -10.40 -1.56
CA GLY A 166 -13.17 -11.57 -1.57
C GLY A 166 -14.65 -11.26 -1.35
N LYS A 167 -15.05 -10.01 -1.06
CA LYS A 167 -16.45 -9.65 -0.81
C LYS A 167 -17.31 -9.80 -2.09
N GLY A 168 -18.16 -10.82 -2.08
CA GLY A 168 -19.21 -11.06 -3.09
C GLY A 168 -18.68 -11.50 -4.47
N ASN A 169 -19.53 -11.44 -5.50
CA ASN A 169 -19.17 -11.77 -6.90
C ASN A 169 -18.27 -10.71 -7.57
N SER A 170 -17.59 -9.90 -6.77
CA SER A 170 -16.81 -8.72 -7.20
C SER A 170 -15.32 -9.01 -7.32
N ALA A 171 -14.89 -10.28 -7.33
CA ALA A 171 -13.49 -10.66 -7.48
C ALA A 171 -12.88 -9.96 -8.72
N GLY A 172 -11.85 -9.14 -8.47
CA GLY A 172 -11.20 -8.31 -9.48
C GLY A 172 -11.98 -7.05 -9.94
N LYS A 173 -13.27 -6.90 -9.62
CA LYS A 173 -14.03 -5.68 -9.91
C LYS A 173 -13.48 -4.49 -9.12
N VAL A 174 -13.15 -4.69 -7.84
CA VAL A 174 -12.53 -3.65 -7.00
C VAL A 174 -11.25 -3.14 -7.66
N LEU A 175 -10.36 -4.05 -8.07
CA LEU A 175 -9.10 -3.73 -8.75
C LEU A 175 -9.31 -2.99 -10.08
N ARG A 176 -10.21 -3.47 -10.94
CA ARG A 176 -10.51 -2.82 -12.23
C ARG A 176 -11.25 -1.49 -12.10
N SER A 177 -11.99 -1.30 -11.01
CA SER A 177 -12.78 -0.08 -10.76
C SER A 177 -11.96 1.04 -10.11
N LYS A 178 -10.78 0.71 -9.55
CA LYS A 178 -9.92 1.69 -8.90
C LYS A 178 -9.43 2.71 -9.93
N LYS A 179 -9.88 3.95 -9.76
CA LYS A 179 -9.37 5.12 -10.49
C LYS A 179 -8.11 5.65 -9.81
N GLY A 180 -7.31 6.42 -10.54
CA GLY A 180 -6.07 7.00 -10.02
C GLY A 180 -4.95 5.96 -9.92
N ARG A 181 -4.27 5.92 -8.78
CA ARG A 181 -3.12 5.03 -8.55
C ARG A 181 -3.62 3.57 -8.38
N PRO A 182 -3.09 2.59 -9.14
CA PRO A 182 -3.46 1.18 -9.01
C PRO A 182 -3.08 0.62 -7.63
N LEU A 183 -3.91 -0.28 -7.08
CA LEU A 183 -3.67 -0.89 -5.75
C LEU A 183 -2.33 -1.64 -5.67
N LEU A 184 -1.92 -2.29 -6.76
CA LEU A 184 -0.61 -2.94 -6.85
C LEU A 184 0.55 -1.94 -6.71
N ASP A 185 0.40 -0.72 -7.23
CA ASP A 185 1.46 0.29 -7.15
C ASP A 185 1.76 0.72 -5.70
N TYR A 186 0.75 0.74 -4.82
CA TYR A 186 0.96 1.03 -3.39
C TYR A 186 1.76 -0.06 -2.68
N ALA A 187 1.62 -1.32 -3.09
CA ALA A 187 2.40 -2.43 -2.54
C ALA A 187 3.86 -2.41 -3.04
N LEU A 188 4.08 -1.96 -4.27
CA LEU A 188 5.39 -2.02 -4.92
C LEU A 188 6.26 -0.79 -4.65
N VAL A 189 5.61 0.37 -4.45
CA VAL A 189 6.25 1.67 -4.23
C VAL A 189 5.59 2.31 -3.00
N PRO A 190 5.98 1.87 -1.79
CA PRO A 190 5.39 2.36 -0.56
C PRO A 190 5.62 3.87 -0.40
N SER A 191 4.62 4.56 0.15
CA SER A 191 4.77 5.95 0.58
C SER A 191 5.70 6.03 1.79
N THR A 192 6.28 7.20 2.03
CA THR A 192 7.09 7.50 3.22
C THR A 192 6.31 7.36 4.52
N ILE A 193 4.97 7.40 4.47
CA ILE A 193 4.06 7.21 5.61
C ILE A 193 4.24 5.83 6.25
N ALA A 194 4.33 4.79 5.41
CA ALA A 194 4.33 3.42 5.86
C ALA A 194 5.77 2.89 5.85
N PRO A 195 6.19 2.17 6.91
CA PRO A 195 7.46 1.48 6.86
C PRO A 195 7.47 0.52 5.66
N TYR A 196 8.39 0.75 4.73
CA TYR A 196 8.41 0.02 3.45
C TYR A 196 8.52 -1.51 3.60
N HIS A 197 9.05 -2.00 4.74
CA HIS A 197 9.20 -3.42 5.02
C HIS A 197 7.87 -4.12 5.34
N LEU A 198 6.76 -3.37 5.44
CA LEU A 198 5.43 -3.93 5.67
C LEU A 198 4.84 -4.57 4.41
N ALA A 199 5.27 -4.16 3.22
CA ALA A 199 4.80 -4.77 1.96
C ALA A 199 5.51 -6.11 1.72
N LYS A 200 4.84 -7.22 2.05
CA LYS A 200 5.37 -8.59 1.93
C LYS A 200 5.01 -9.26 0.59
N PRO A 201 5.81 -10.24 0.12
CA PRO A 201 5.48 -11.03 -1.08
C PRO A 201 4.07 -11.63 -1.06
N ARG A 202 3.61 -12.11 0.10
CA ARG A 202 2.25 -12.65 0.30
C ARG A 202 1.14 -11.65 -0.08
N LEU A 203 1.31 -10.37 0.23
CA LEU A 203 0.34 -9.33 -0.09
C LEU A 203 0.33 -9.05 -1.61
N VAL A 204 1.51 -8.95 -2.23
CA VAL A 204 1.62 -8.78 -3.69
C VAL A 204 1.01 -9.97 -4.42
N LYS A 205 1.31 -11.20 -3.98
CA LYS A 205 0.69 -12.43 -4.50
C LYS A 205 -0.83 -12.36 -4.38
N THR A 206 -1.37 -11.92 -3.24
CA THR A 206 -2.81 -11.77 -3.04
C THR A 206 -3.43 -10.81 -4.05
N LEU A 207 -2.81 -9.65 -4.31
CA LEU A 207 -3.29 -8.69 -5.31
C LEU A 207 -3.28 -9.28 -6.72
N LEU A 208 -2.18 -9.94 -7.10
CA LEU A 208 -2.02 -10.58 -8.41
C LEU A 208 -3.01 -11.74 -8.61
N ASP A 209 -3.23 -12.56 -7.59
CA ASP A 209 -4.20 -13.66 -7.62
C ASP A 209 -5.64 -13.16 -7.82
N HIS A 210 -5.94 -11.93 -7.38
CA HIS A 210 -7.23 -11.27 -7.61
C HIS A 210 -7.30 -10.46 -8.92
N GLY A 211 -6.28 -10.56 -9.77
CA GLY A 211 -6.26 -9.96 -11.12
C GLY A 211 -5.69 -8.55 -11.17
N ALA A 212 -4.82 -8.16 -10.23
CA ALA A 212 -4.02 -6.95 -10.37
C ALA A 212 -3.05 -7.10 -11.57
N ASP A 213 -2.97 -6.08 -12.41
CA ASP A 213 -2.12 -6.08 -13.60
C ASP A 213 -0.78 -5.37 -13.32
N PRO A 214 0.38 -6.04 -13.40
CA PRO A 214 1.68 -5.40 -13.24
C PRO A 214 1.99 -4.35 -14.32
N ASN A 215 1.29 -4.40 -15.46
CA ASN A 215 1.42 -3.46 -16.56
C ASN A 215 0.36 -2.33 -16.53
N ALA A 216 -0.48 -2.27 -15.48
CA ALA A 216 -1.42 -1.17 -15.29
C ALA A 216 -0.67 0.16 -15.24
N LYS A 217 -1.12 1.12 -16.06
CA LYS A 217 -0.46 2.42 -16.20
C LYS A 217 -1.00 3.45 -15.21
N PHE A 218 -0.08 4.20 -14.61
CA PHE A 218 -0.34 5.35 -13.77
C PHE A 218 0.75 6.41 -14.01
N GLU A 219 0.35 7.67 -14.23
CA GLU A 219 1.30 8.76 -14.55
C GLU A 219 2.27 8.40 -15.69
N LYS A 220 1.75 7.74 -16.74
CA LYS A 220 2.49 7.29 -17.93
C LYS A 220 3.50 6.15 -17.70
N ARG A 221 3.57 5.57 -16.49
CA ARG A 221 4.43 4.42 -16.16
C ARG A 221 3.60 3.23 -15.71
N THR A 222 4.06 2.02 -15.98
CA THR A 222 3.42 0.82 -15.43
C THR A 222 3.78 0.63 -13.96
N CYS A 223 2.99 -0.15 -13.21
CA CYS A 223 3.35 -0.56 -11.85
C CYS A 223 4.74 -1.26 -11.84
N TRP A 224 5.02 -2.08 -12.85
CA TRP A 224 6.32 -2.72 -13.06
C TRP A 224 7.46 -1.71 -13.23
N GLU A 225 7.31 -0.71 -14.10
CA GLU A 225 8.33 0.33 -14.32
C GLU A 225 8.57 1.16 -13.06
N ARG A 226 7.51 1.48 -12.31
CA ARG A 226 7.62 2.21 -11.03
C ARG A 226 8.32 1.36 -9.97
N ALA A 227 8.03 0.07 -9.90
CA ALA A 227 8.70 -0.87 -8.99
C ALA A 227 10.20 -0.99 -9.30
N LEU A 228 10.57 -1.10 -10.59
CA LEU A 228 11.97 -1.12 -11.04
C LEU A 228 12.68 0.18 -10.66
N GLN A 229 12.07 1.33 -10.93
CA GLN A 229 12.66 2.62 -10.61
C GLN A 229 12.88 2.77 -9.12
N TRP A 230 11.87 2.48 -8.31
CA TRP A 230 11.99 2.55 -6.85
C TRP A 230 13.07 1.60 -6.33
N GLN A 231 13.15 0.38 -6.87
CA GLN A 231 14.19 -0.59 -6.52
C GLN A 231 15.59 -0.05 -6.82
N HIS A 232 15.78 0.50 -8.02
CA HIS A 232 17.05 1.08 -8.44
C HIS A 232 17.45 2.25 -7.54
N GLU A 233 16.54 3.21 -7.35
CA GLU A 233 16.80 4.43 -6.58
C GLU A 233 17.03 4.11 -5.09
N SER A 234 16.34 3.12 -4.53
CA SER A 234 16.46 2.78 -3.11
C SER A 234 17.69 1.93 -2.81
N TYR A 235 18.04 0.96 -3.67
CA TYR A 235 19.14 0.02 -3.39
C TYR A 235 20.47 0.42 -4.02
N ALA A 236 20.46 0.97 -5.25
CA ALA A 236 21.70 1.41 -5.88
C ALA A 236 22.28 2.64 -5.17
N SER A 237 21.42 3.55 -4.67
CA SER A 237 21.86 4.73 -3.92
C SER A 237 22.29 4.38 -2.49
N ALA A 238 21.57 3.47 -1.81
CA ALA A 238 21.93 3.04 -0.46
C ALA A 238 23.29 2.32 -0.40
N ALA A 239 23.64 1.55 -1.44
CA ALA A 239 24.95 0.90 -1.56
C ALA A 239 26.11 1.92 -1.61
N SER A 240 25.89 3.10 -2.19
CA SER A 240 26.92 4.12 -2.34
C SER A 240 27.04 5.10 -1.18
N GLU A 241 25.96 5.31 -0.42
CA GLU A 241 25.89 6.40 0.58
C GLU A 241 25.94 5.90 2.04
N GLY A 242 26.20 4.61 2.27
CA GLY A 242 26.24 4.05 3.62
C GLY A 242 24.89 4.14 4.31
N GLY A 243 23.80 3.88 3.57
CA GLY A 243 22.44 3.89 4.12
C GLY A 243 22.40 3.10 5.42
N GLY A 244 21.78 3.67 6.47
CA GLY A 244 21.87 3.22 7.86
C GLY A 244 21.25 1.84 8.17
N TRP A 245 21.26 0.91 7.22
CA TRP A 245 20.89 -0.49 7.37
C TRP A 245 22.13 -1.33 7.61
N THR A 246 21.97 -2.32 8.47
CA THR A 246 22.95 -3.41 8.57
C THR A 246 22.96 -4.23 7.27
N LEU A 247 24.07 -4.92 7.02
CA LEU A 247 24.19 -5.81 5.86
C LEU A 247 23.11 -6.90 5.86
N ASP A 248 22.76 -7.43 7.04
CA ASP A 248 21.74 -8.47 7.19
C ASP A 248 20.33 -7.95 6.90
N GLU A 249 20.00 -6.72 7.31
CA GLU A 249 18.73 -6.08 6.96
C GLU A 249 18.62 -5.83 5.45
N ALA A 250 19.71 -5.34 4.82
CA ALA A 250 19.74 -5.11 3.38
C ALA A 250 19.55 -6.43 2.61
N ARG A 251 20.20 -7.52 3.05
CA ARG A 251 20.04 -8.86 2.48
C ARG A 251 18.61 -9.38 2.63
N GLY A 252 18.06 -9.38 3.84
CA GLY A 252 16.69 -9.88 4.07
C GLY A 252 15.65 -9.15 3.24
N ARG A 253 15.82 -7.84 3.04
CA ARG A 253 14.92 -7.06 2.18
C ARG A 253 15.13 -7.31 0.69
N ALA A 254 16.37 -7.54 0.27
CA ALA A 254 16.66 -7.96 -1.11
C ALA A 254 16.00 -9.31 -1.41
N GLU A 255 15.97 -10.24 -0.45
CA GLU A 255 15.31 -11.55 -0.58
C GLU A 255 13.79 -11.42 -0.73
N GLU A 256 13.13 -10.62 0.12
CA GLU A 256 11.69 -10.35 -0.02
C GLU A 256 11.36 -9.67 -1.35
N ARG A 257 12.20 -8.71 -1.77
CA ARG A 257 11.96 -7.96 -3.01
C ARG A 257 12.19 -8.84 -4.23
N ILE A 258 13.21 -9.69 -4.29
CA ILE A 258 13.40 -10.55 -5.46
C ILE A 258 12.21 -11.51 -5.64
N GLU A 259 11.61 -12.01 -4.56
CA GLU A 259 10.39 -12.82 -4.62
C GLU A 259 9.23 -12.01 -5.22
N ILE A 260 9.05 -10.75 -4.81
CA ILE A 260 8.05 -9.84 -5.42
C ILE A 260 8.29 -9.69 -6.93
N PHE A 261 9.54 -9.48 -7.36
CA PHE A 261 9.85 -9.35 -8.78
C PHE A 261 9.61 -10.65 -9.55
N GLN A 262 9.92 -11.81 -8.97
CA GLN A 262 9.59 -13.11 -9.55
C GLN A 262 8.08 -13.28 -9.72
N LEU A 263 7.28 -12.89 -8.72
CA LEU A 263 5.82 -12.90 -8.80
C LEU A 263 5.31 -12.01 -9.95
N LEU A 264 5.81 -10.79 -10.08
CA LEU A 264 5.40 -9.87 -11.16
C LEU A 264 5.73 -10.45 -12.55
N VAL A 265 6.93 -11.00 -12.73
CA VAL A 265 7.35 -11.64 -14.00
C VAL A 265 6.50 -12.87 -14.30
N SER A 266 6.22 -13.70 -13.29
CA SER A 266 5.31 -14.87 -13.43
C SER A 266 3.88 -14.47 -13.85
N ARG A 267 3.51 -13.21 -13.61
CA ARG A 267 2.24 -12.60 -13.98
C ARG A 267 2.37 -11.65 -15.18
N HIS A 268 3.33 -11.93 -16.05
CA HIS A 268 3.52 -11.26 -17.35
C HIS A 268 3.88 -9.76 -17.26
N ALA A 269 4.58 -9.34 -16.20
CA ALA A 269 5.23 -8.03 -16.21
C ALA A 269 6.17 -7.90 -17.42
N ASP A 270 6.16 -6.74 -18.09
CA ASP A 270 6.97 -6.52 -19.29
C ASP A 270 8.48 -6.44 -18.98
N VAL A 271 9.16 -7.58 -19.06
CA VAL A 271 10.61 -7.71 -18.82
C VAL A 271 11.48 -6.92 -19.80
N ARG A 272 10.89 -6.36 -20.87
CA ARG A 272 11.58 -5.54 -21.86
C ARG A 272 11.43 -4.05 -21.59
N SER A 273 10.76 -3.68 -20.51
CA SER A 273 10.64 -2.30 -20.11
C SER A 273 12.01 -1.68 -19.78
N PHE A 274 12.02 -0.35 -19.81
CA PHE A 274 13.17 0.45 -19.42
C PHE A 274 12.70 1.51 -18.45
N ILE A 275 13.55 1.86 -17.49
CA ILE A 275 13.35 3.03 -16.64
C ILE A 275 14.33 4.13 -17.06
N VAL A 276 14.01 5.36 -16.68
CA VAL A 276 14.94 6.50 -16.74
C VAL A 276 15.24 6.87 -15.30
N THR A 277 16.50 6.75 -14.90
CA THR A 277 16.93 7.08 -13.52
C THR A 277 16.85 8.57 -13.26
N ALA A 278 16.96 8.99 -11.99
CA ALA A 278 17.07 10.40 -11.61
C ALA A 278 18.21 11.15 -12.33
N LYS A 279 19.27 10.43 -12.76
CA LYS A 279 20.41 10.98 -13.54
C LYS A 279 20.15 11.00 -15.05
N GLY A 280 18.93 10.70 -15.51
CA GLY A 280 18.57 10.63 -16.93
C GLY A 280 19.08 9.38 -17.67
N ARG A 281 19.74 8.43 -16.97
CA ARG A 281 20.25 7.20 -17.59
C ARG A 281 19.07 6.27 -17.91
N ARG A 282 18.99 5.80 -19.16
CA ARG A 282 18.04 4.75 -19.54
C ARG A 282 18.62 3.38 -19.17
N VAL A 283 17.89 2.60 -18.37
CA VAL A 283 18.34 1.31 -17.84
C VAL A 283 17.27 0.25 -18.13
N SER A 284 17.67 -0.90 -18.65
CA SER A 284 16.76 -2.02 -18.90
C SER A 284 16.28 -2.65 -17.59
N ALA A 285 15.09 -3.27 -17.58
CA ALA A 285 14.61 -4.01 -16.43
C ALA A 285 15.63 -5.05 -15.93
N ARG A 286 16.26 -5.79 -16.86
CA ARG A 286 17.30 -6.78 -16.52
C ARG A 286 18.50 -6.14 -15.82
N SER A 287 18.98 -5.01 -16.32
CA SER A 287 20.10 -4.28 -15.71
C SER A 287 19.75 -3.75 -14.32
N VAL A 288 18.52 -3.26 -14.12
CA VAL A 288 18.05 -2.83 -12.79
C VAL A 288 18.10 -3.99 -11.80
N LEU A 289 17.58 -5.16 -12.19
CA LEU A 289 17.54 -6.34 -11.33
C LEU A 289 18.94 -6.84 -10.98
N ASP A 290 19.85 -6.89 -11.97
CA ASP A 290 21.25 -7.29 -11.75
C ASP A 290 21.98 -6.30 -10.82
N GLU A 291 21.94 -5.00 -11.13
CA GLU A 291 22.57 -3.94 -10.34
C GLU A 291 22.02 -3.87 -8.91
N SER A 292 20.72 -4.12 -8.70
CA SER A 292 20.06 -3.93 -7.41
C SER A 292 20.09 -5.15 -6.50
N PHE A 293 20.24 -6.36 -7.02
CA PHE A 293 20.15 -7.60 -6.22
C PHE A 293 21.47 -8.37 -6.11
N ARG A 294 22.32 -8.36 -7.16
CA ARG A 294 23.59 -9.11 -7.15
C ARG A 294 24.51 -8.78 -5.97
N PRO A 295 24.62 -7.52 -5.49
CA PRO A 295 25.47 -7.22 -4.34
C PRO A 295 24.99 -7.84 -3.02
N TRP A 296 23.71 -8.21 -2.92
CA TRP A 296 23.06 -8.55 -1.65
C TRP A 296 22.71 -10.04 -1.53
N LEU A 297 22.47 -10.70 -2.66
CA LEU A 297 21.95 -12.05 -2.73
C LEU A 297 22.99 -13.08 -3.14
N ASN A 298 22.82 -14.29 -2.64
CA ASN A 298 23.55 -15.46 -3.13
C ASN A 298 23.03 -15.90 -4.52
N GLU A 299 23.76 -16.79 -5.19
CA GLU A 299 23.43 -17.29 -6.53
C GLU A 299 22.04 -17.95 -6.65
N ALA A 300 21.54 -18.59 -5.58
CA ALA A 300 20.30 -19.37 -5.66
C ALA A 300 19.03 -18.53 -5.95
N PRO A 301 18.70 -17.45 -5.21
CA PRO A 301 17.58 -16.56 -5.55
C PRO A 301 17.70 -15.90 -6.93
N LEU A 302 18.93 -15.51 -7.32
CA LEU A 302 19.21 -14.89 -8.62
C LEU A 302 18.92 -15.86 -9.77
N LYS A 303 19.35 -17.12 -9.66
CA LYS A 303 19.13 -18.15 -10.68
C LYS A 303 17.64 -18.37 -10.96
N GLY A 304 16.78 -18.29 -9.95
CA GLY A 304 15.32 -18.37 -10.12
C GLY A 304 14.78 -17.24 -11.01
N LEU A 305 15.23 -16.01 -10.75
CA LEU A 305 14.85 -14.84 -11.55
C LEU A 305 15.44 -14.91 -12.96
N GLU A 306 16.70 -15.30 -13.11
CA GLU A 306 17.34 -15.45 -14.42
C GLU A 306 16.65 -16.50 -15.30
N THR A 307 16.25 -17.62 -14.70
CA THR A 307 15.49 -18.68 -15.38
C THR A 307 14.14 -18.13 -15.87
N LEU A 308 13.44 -17.37 -15.02
CA LEU A 308 12.19 -16.71 -15.42
C LEU A 308 12.41 -15.71 -16.55
N LEU A 309 13.43 -14.84 -16.44
CA LEU A 309 13.75 -13.86 -17.49
C LEU A 309 14.17 -14.52 -18.81
N ALA A 310 14.87 -15.65 -18.76
CA ALA A 310 15.30 -16.40 -19.94
C ALA A 310 14.15 -17.09 -20.67
N SER A 311 13.04 -17.37 -19.98
CA SER A 311 11.83 -17.95 -20.59
C SER A 311 11.12 -16.99 -21.55
N PHE A 312 11.43 -15.69 -21.50
CA PHE A 312 10.88 -14.72 -22.43
C PHE A 312 11.77 -14.64 -23.69
N PRO A 313 11.19 -14.76 -24.90
CA PRO A 313 11.96 -14.72 -26.13
C PRO A 313 12.79 -13.43 -26.22
N LYS A 314 14.06 -13.57 -26.62
CA LYS A 314 14.91 -12.45 -27.02
C LYS A 314 14.39 -11.90 -28.35
N ASP A 315 13.40 -11.02 -28.29
CA ASP A 315 12.79 -10.39 -29.50
C ASP A 315 13.78 -9.56 -30.33
N ASP A 316 15.01 -9.37 -29.85
CA ASP A 316 16.08 -8.73 -30.62
C ASP A 316 16.35 -9.45 -31.96
N GLU A 317 16.04 -10.74 -32.10
CA GLU A 317 16.12 -11.40 -33.41
C GLU A 317 14.89 -11.21 -34.30
N GLN A 318 13.67 -11.13 -33.75
CA GLN A 318 12.45 -10.95 -34.55
C GLN A 318 12.26 -9.49 -35.01
N ARG A 319 12.65 -8.49 -34.20
CA ARG A 319 12.64 -7.08 -34.64
C ARG A 319 13.77 -6.74 -35.61
N ARG A 320 14.92 -7.42 -35.54
CA ARG A 320 16.00 -7.24 -36.53
C ARG A 320 15.72 -7.94 -37.87
N ARG A 321 14.94 -9.02 -37.88
CA ARG A 321 14.54 -9.72 -39.12
C ARG A 321 13.25 -9.16 -39.73
N GLY A 322 12.47 -8.40 -38.97
CA GLY A 322 11.34 -7.62 -39.48
C GLY A 322 11.77 -6.28 -40.07
N THR A 323 12.64 -6.27 -41.08
CA THR A 323 12.69 -5.16 -42.04
C THR A 323 11.31 -5.09 -42.68
N PHE A 324 10.44 -4.22 -42.16
CA PHE A 324 9.22 -3.82 -42.82
C PHE A 324 9.61 -3.30 -44.21
N SER A 325 9.43 -4.12 -45.25
CA SER A 325 9.44 -3.63 -46.61
C SER A 325 8.20 -2.76 -46.73
N PHE A 326 8.35 -1.46 -46.54
CA PHE A 326 7.34 -0.50 -46.99
C PHE A 326 7.26 -0.64 -48.50
N SER A 327 6.29 -1.39 -48.98
CA SER A 327 5.84 -1.30 -50.36
C SER A 327 5.24 0.09 -50.53
N VAL A 328 6.05 1.01 -51.04
CA VAL A 328 5.59 2.32 -51.49
C VAL A 328 4.65 2.05 -52.66
N GLY A 329 3.35 2.02 -52.39
CA GLY A 329 2.33 2.09 -53.43
C GLY A 329 2.50 3.41 -54.16
N LYS A 330 2.85 3.35 -55.45
CA LYS A 330 2.80 4.50 -56.35
C LYS A 330 1.34 4.96 -56.43
N ILE A 331 1.11 6.24 -56.13
CA ILE A 331 -0.13 6.95 -56.46
C ILE A 331 -0.07 7.33 -57.94
#